data_AF-A0A443NW87-F1
#
_entry.id   AF-A0A443NW87-F1
#
_cell.length_a   1.000
_cell.length_b   1.000
_cell.length_c   1.000
_cell.angle_alpha   90.00
_cell.angle_beta   90.00
_cell.angle_gamma   90.00
#
_symmetry.space_group_name_H-M   'P 1'
#
loop_
_entity.id
_entity.type
_entity.pdbx_description
1 polymer ?
#
loop_
_entity_poly.entity_id
_entity_poly.type
_entity_poly.pdbx_seq_one_letter_code
_entity_poly.pdbx_strand_id
1 'polypeptide(L)'
;MSGYFLPSSSFAHEDILICVDVDPILDRKAEVPGCSTNMDCTRAALRFFDHAKLTINPGHRFAFCTLSQSSISWVGREFSSNVDSVLAALLDISADSSSHEHADVTQLFQIVACEATRCEKESRILRVILIYCRSRVRPEHHWPVDPNLFTLDVVFLCEESSVENRGQNVYNTLVEAVADISKYAGYVIQCFHGLVFALLSHMCVLLSHPQQRTAQDEIDIPKSLMMKSRKGKEVAFDCCW
;
A
#
# COMPACT_ATOMS: atom_id res chain seq x y z
N MET A 1 0.54 -9.11 47.17
CA MET A 1 0.66 -9.36 45.72
C MET A 1 0.61 -8.01 45.02
N SER A 2 1.73 -7.55 44.49
CA SER A 2 1.78 -6.31 43.68
C SER A 2 1.15 -6.63 42.33
N GLY A 3 0.05 -5.96 41.97
CA GLY A 3 -0.58 -6.12 40.67
C GLY A 3 0.38 -5.64 39.58
N TYR A 4 0.58 -6.46 38.54
CA TYR A 4 1.25 -6.02 37.33
C TYR A 4 0.31 -5.05 36.60
N PHE A 5 0.74 -3.79 36.47
CA PHE A 5 0.09 -2.81 35.60
C PHE A 5 0.96 -2.66 34.36
N LEU A 6 0.42 -3.03 33.19
CA LEU A 6 1.03 -2.65 31.93
C LEU A 6 0.80 -1.14 31.75
N PRO A 7 1.85 -0.33 31.54
CA PRO A 7 1.68 1.08 31.27
C PRO A 7 0.86 1.26 29.99
N SER A 8 -0.12 2.16 30.02
CA SER A 8 -0.88 2.52 28.82
C SER A 8 0.05 3.22 27.83
N SER A 9 0.41 2.54 26.74
CA SER A 9 1.07 3.18 25.60
C SER A 9 -0.02 3.73 24.67
N SER A 10 -0.12 5.05 24.52
CA SER A 10 -0.89 5.63 23.42
C SER A 10 -0.05 5.60 22.15
N PHE A 11 -0.58 5.04 21.09
CA PHE A 11 0.06 5.09 19.77
C PHE A 11 -0.24 6.42 19.10
N ALA A 12 0.72 6.92 18.32
CA ALA A 12 0.58 8.20 17.62
C ALA A 12 -0.58 8.15 16.61
N HIS A 13 -1.15 9.31 16.28
CA HIS A 13 -2.04 9.36 15.13
C HIS A 13 -1.22 9.29 13.84
N GLU A 14 -1.68 8.48 12.89
CA GLU A 14 -1.12 8.42 11.53
C GLU A 14 -1.72 9.52 10.63
N ASP A 15 -0.83 10.17 9.89
CA ASP A 15 -1.13 10.77 8.59
C ASP A 15 -0.68 9.77 7.52
N ILE A 16 -1.60 9.37 6.64
CA ILE A 16 -1.38 8.31 5.66
C ILE A 16 -1.45 8.90 4.26
N LEU A 17 -0.32 8.93 3.55
CA LEU A 17 -0.27 9.32 2.15
C LEU A 17 -0.39 8.07 1.29
N ILE A 18 -1.42 7.99 0.47
CA ILE A 18 -1.61 6.92 -0.50
C ILE A 18 -1.16 7.42 -1.87
N CYS A 19 -0.14 6.77 -2.42
CA CYS A 19 0.38 7.05 -3.76
C CYS A 19 -0.01 5.89 -4.69
N VAL A 20 -0.75 6.19 -5.75
CA VAL A 20 -1.16 5.17 -6.75
C VAL A 20 -0.38 5.37 -8.04
N ASP A 21 0.38 4.35 -8.46
CA ASP A 21 0.93 4.27 -9.81
C ASP A 21 -0.20 4.08 -10.82
N VAL A 22 -0.37 5.04 -11.74
CA VAL A 22 -1.51 5.10 -12.66
C VAL A 22 -1.20 4.49 -14.04
N ASP A 23 -0.28 3.53 -14.14
CA ASP A 23 0.00 2.84 -15.40
C ASP A 23 -1.29 2.24 -16.03
N PRO A 24 -1.43 2.23 -17.38
CA PRO A 24 -2.64 1.75 -18.07
C PRO A 24 -3.05 0.32 -17.73
N ILE A 25 -2.18 -0.48 -17.13
CA ILE A 25 -2.54 -1.79 -16.61
C ILE A 25 -3.73 -1.76 -15.64
N LEU A 26 -3.92 -0.65 -14.93
CA LEU A 26 -5.06 -0.46 -14.05
C LEU A 26 -6.38 -0.30 -14.82
N ASP A 27 -6.36 0.14 -16.08
CA ASP A 27 -7.59 0.24 -16.89
C ASP A 27 -8.03 -1.10 -17.50
N ARG A 28 -7.19 -2.13 -17.39
CA ARG A 28 -7.54 -3.47 -17.89
C ARG A 28 -8.71 -4.05 -17.11
N LYS A 29 -9.51 -4.86 -17.81
CA LYS A 29 -10.69 -5.52 -17.25
C LYS A 29 -10.31 -6.39 -16.05
N ALA A 30 -11.03 -6.22 -14.95
CA ALA A 30 -10.87 -7.07 -13.78
C ALA A 30 -11.60 -8.41 -13.95
N GLU A 31 -11.05 -9.47 -13.37
CA GLU A 31 -11.66 -10.80 -13.32
C GLU A 31 -12.61 -10.97 -12.12
N VAL A 32 -13.26 -9.89 -11.68
CA VAL A 32 -14.09 -9.87 -10.47
C VAL A 32 -15.49 -9.32 -10.74
N PRO A 33 -16.55 -10.00 -10.29
CA PRO A 33 -17.91 -9.45 -10.34
C PRO A 33 -18.01 -8.12 -9.57
N GLY A 34 -18.47 -7.07 -10.24
CA GLY A 34 -18.70 -5.74 -9.63
C GLY A 34 -17.58 -4.73 -9.81
N CYS A 35 -16.40 -5.13 -10.30
CA CYS A 35 -15.35 -4.21 -10.74
C CYS A 35 -15.20 -4.32 -12.26
N SER A 36 -15.26 -3.19 -12.97
CA SER A 36 -15.09 -3.22 -14.43
C SER A 36 -13.61 -3.26 -14.79
N THR A 37 -12.79 -2.52 -14.03
CA THR A 37 -11.34 -2.40 -14.23
C THR A 37 -10.54 -2.75 -12.98
N ASN A 38 -9.24 -3.01 -13.13
CA ASN A 38 -8.32 -3.14 -11.99
C ASN A 38 -8.24 -1.85 -11.16
N MET A 39 -8.46 -0.68 -11.75
CA MET A 39 -8.56 0.59 -11.05
C MET A 39 -9.78 0.59 -10.11
N ASP A 40 -10.93 0.08 -10.57
CA ASP A 40 -12.12 -0.04 -9.70
C ASP A 40 -11.84 -0.95 -8.50
N CYS A 41 -11.14 -2.06 -8.72
CA CYS A 41 -10.68 -2.96 -7.67
C CYS A 41 -9.79 -2.23 -6.65
N THR A 42 -8.80 -1.48 -7.13
CA THR A 42 -7.87 -0.71 -6.30
C THR A 42 -8.61 0.35 -5.49
N ARG A 43 -9.48 1.14 -6.13
CA ARG A 43 -10.30 2.15 -5.44
C ARG A 43 -11.20 1.52 -4.36
N ALA A 44 -11.81 0.37 -4.65
CA ALA A 44 -12.65 -0.35 -3.69
C ALA A 44 -11.83 -0.85 -2.48
N ALA A 45 -10.63 -1.37 -2.71
CA ALA A 45 -9.74 -1.83 -1.65
C ALA A 45 -9.20 -0.68 -0.79
N LEU A 46 -8.82 0.45 -1.40
CA LEU A 46 -8.41 1.66 -0.69
C LEU A 46 -9.56 2.24 0.15
N ARG A 47 -10.77 2.32 -0.43
CA ARG A 47 -11.96 2.75 0.31
C ARG A 47 -12.22 1.88 1.54
N PHE A 48 -12.06 0.56 1.41
CA PHE A 48 -12.16 -0.36 2.55
C PHE A 48 -11.10 -0.05 3.61
N PHE A 49 -9.85 0.10 3.19
CA PHE A 49 -8.72 0.40 4.07
C PHE A 49 -8.95 1.70 4.86
N ASP A 50 -9.28 2.80 4.17
CA ASP A 50 -9.48 4.12 4.78
C ASP A 50 -10.61 4.08 5.81
N HIS A 51 -11.74 3.48 5.44
CA HIS A 51 -12.89 3.35 6.33
C HIS A 51 -12.57 2.51 7.57
N ALA A 52 -11.87 1.39 7.39
CA ALA A 52 -11.46 0.53 8.49
C ALA A 52 -10.45 1.22 9.42
N LYS A 53 -9.46 1.93 8.88
CA LYS A 53 -8.51 2.73 9.68
C LYS A 53 -9.20 3.83 10.48
N LEU A 54 -10.13 4.59 9.87
CA LEU A 54 -10.90 5.61 10.59
C LEU A 54 -11.80 5.01 11.67
N THR A 55 -12.32 3.80 11.46
CA THR A 55 -13.10 3.07 12.48
C THR A 55 -12.23 2.66 13.66
N ILE A 56 -10.99 2.25 13.42
CA ILE A 56 -10.01 1.92 14.47
C ILE A 56 -9.63 3.18 15.26
N ASN A 57 -9.34 4.29 14.58
CA ASN A 57 -9.03 5.56 15.21
C ASN A 57 -9.46 6.73 14.30
N PRO A 58 -10.47 7.53 14.69
CA PRO A 58 -10.98 8.63 13.88
C PRO A 58 -10.00 9.81 13.79
N GLY A 59 -8.91 9.78 14.57
CA GLY A 59 -7.84 10.76 14.51
C GLY A 59 -6.87 10.55 13.36
N HIS A 60 -6.94 9.45 12.61
CA HIS A 60 -6.15 9.23 11.39
C HIS A 60 -6.60 10.15 10.26
N ARG A 61 -5.66 10.56 9.38
CA ARG A 61 -5.96 11.41 8.23
C ARG A 61 -5.30 10.87 6.97
N PHE A 62 -5.90 11.16 5.82
CA PHE A 62 -5.53 10.60 4.52
C PHE A 62 -5.28 11.71 3.51
N ALA A 63 -4.29 11.51 2.66
CA ALA A 63 -4.00 12.31 1.49
C ALA A 63 -3.70 11.38 0.30
N PHE A 64 -3.90 11.88 -0.92
CA PHE A 64 -3.79 11.09 -2.14
C PHE A 64 -2.94 11.79 -3.19
N CYS A 65 -2.03 11.03 -3.78
CA CYS A 65 -1.31 11.43 -4.98
C CYS A 65 -1.20 10.27 -5.97
N THR A 66 -0.85 10.58 -7.19
CA THR A 66 -0.62 9.61 -8.26
C THR A 66 0.81 9.70 -8.77
N LEU A 67 1.35 8.55 -9.15
CA LEU A 67 2.62 8.41 -9.84
C LEU A 67 2.34 8.11 -11.32
N SER A 68 2.61 9.08 -12.17
CA SER A 68 2.62 8.90 -13.64
C SER A 68 4.06 8.64 -14.11
N GLN A 69 4.47 9.07 -15.30
CA GLN A 69 5.79 8.79 -15.89
C GLN A 69 6.95 8.97 -14.91
N SER A 70 7.13 10.17 -14.37
CA SER A 70 8.14 10.49 -13.35
C SER A 70 7.71 11.70 -12.51
N SER A 71 6.40 11.94 -12.46
CA SER A 71 5.81 13.08 -11.79
C SER A 71 4.78 12.61 -10.79
N ILE A 72 4.81 13.26 -9.62
CA ILE A 72 3.81 13.11 -8.58
C ILE A 72 2.77 14.19 -8.77
N SER A 73 1.51 13.77 -8.93
CA SER A 73 0.37 14.67 -9.02
C SER A 73 -0.52 14.51 -7.80
N TRP A 74 -0.88 15.61 -7.15
CA TRP A 74 -1.80 15.58 -6.01
C TRP A 74 -3.23 15.39 -6.50
N VAL A 75 -3.96 14.49 -5.87
CA VAL A 75 -5.41 14.33 -6.04
C VAL A 75 -6.15 14.92 -4.85
N GLY A 76 -5.63 14.68 -3.64
CA GLY A 76 -6.09 15.32 -2.41
C GLY A 76 -4.89 15.64 -1.52
N ARG A 77 -4.43 16.90 -1.54
CA ARG A 77 -3.21 17.32 -0.84
C ARG A 77 -3.38 17.47 0.67
N GLU A 78 -4.56 17.91 1.09
CA GLU A 78 -4.82 18.14 2.51
C GLU A 78 -5.18 16.84 3.21
N PHE A 79 -4.41 16.49 4.24
CA PHE A 79 -4.70 15.33 5.09
C PHE A 79 -6.04 15.52 5.80
N SER A 80 -7.00 14.65 5.48
CA SER A 80 -8.37 14.72 5.98
C SER A 80 -8.81 13.40 6.59
N SER A 81 -9.63 13.47 7.65
CA SER A 81 -10.36 12.32 8.20
C SER A 81 -11.79 12.22 7.67
N ASN A 82 -12.18 13.12 6.75
CA ASN A 82 -13.50 13.15 6.16
C ASN A 82 -13.64 12.09 5.05
N VAL A 83 -14.59 11.17 5.24
CA VAL A 83 -14.86 10.06 4.32
C VAL A 83 -15.27 10.55 2.93
N ASP A 84 -16.07 11.61 2.82
CA ASP A 84 -16.52 12.14 1.53
C ASP A 84 -15.35 12.74 0.74
N SER A 85 -14.42 13.43 1.41
CA SER A 85 -13.19 13.93 0.78
C SER A 85 -12.32 12.80 0.25
N VAL A 86 -12.19 11.71 1.01
CA VAL A 86 -11.48 10.49 0.60
C VAL A 86 -12.16 9.87 -0.63
N LEU A 87 -13.48 9.73 -0.61
CA LEU A 87 -14.23 9.16 -1.73
C LEU A 87 -14.10 10.00 -3.00
N ALA A 88 -14.17 11.33 -2.89
CA ALA A 88 -13.94 12.22 -4.01
C ALA A 88 -12.53 12.03 -4.59
N ALA A 89 -11.49 12.01 -3.75
CA ALA A 89 -10.12 11.79 -4.19
C ALA A 89 -9.94 10.43 -4.89
N LEU A 90 -10.53 9.36 -4.36
CA LEU A 90 -10.45 8.03 -4.98
C LEU A 90 -11.15 7.98 -6.36
N LEU A 91 -12.25 8.71 -6.54
CA LEU A 91 -12.94 8.80 -7.83
C LEU A 91 -12.13 9.57 -8.89
N ASP A 92 -11.35 10.56 -8.46
CA ASP A 92 -10.52 11.39 -9.34
C ASP A 92 -9.22 10.69 -9.80
N ILE A 93 -8.80 9.61 -9.14
CA ILE A 93 -7.64 8.81 -9.60
C ILE A 93 -8.03 8.04 -10.86
N SER A 94 -7.41 8.33 -12.00
CA SER A 94 -7.61 7.59 -13.26
C SER A 94 -6.29 7.00 -13.78
N ALA A 95 -6.38 5.91 -14.55
CA ALA A 95 -5.22 5.37 -15.25
C ALA A 95 -4.79 6.27 -16.41
N ASP A 96 -3.50 6.27 -16.72
CA ASP A 96 -2.94 6.95 -17.88
C ASP A 96 -3.29 6.23 -19.17
N SER A 97 -3.18 6.95 -20.29
CA SER A 97 -3.45 6.41 -21.63
C SER A 97 -2.33 5.55 -22.21
N SER A 98 -1.10 5.66 -21.69
CA SER A 98 0.09 4.98 -22.23
C SER A 98 1.02 4.53 -21.11
N SER A 99 1.66 3.38 -21.30
CA SER A 99 2.62 2.84 -20.33
C SER A 99 3.91 3.65 -20.38
N HIS A 100 4.56 3.74 -19.22
CA HIS A 100 5.77 4.53 -19.04
C HIS A 100 6.99 3.62 -18.90
N GLU A 101 8.11 3.99 -19.51
CA GLU A 101 9.34 3.19 -19.49
C GLU A 101 10.23 3.47 -18.28
N HIS A 102 9.97 4.56 -17.56
CA HIS A 102 10.74 5.03 -16.41
C HIS A 102 9.79 5.21 -15.23
N ALA A 103 10.28 5.03 -14.00
CA ALA A 103 9.52 5.24 -12.78
C ALA A 103 10.44 5.83 -11.71
N ASP A 104 10.61 7.14 -11.70
CA ASP A 104 11.39 7.83 -10.65
C ASP A 104 10.49 8.21 -9.47
N VAL A 105 10.75 7.64 -8.30
CA VAL A 105 10.02 7.93 -7.05
C VAL A 105 10.74 8.95 -6.16
N THR A 106 11.85 9.55 -6.62
CA THR A 106 12.60 10.58 -5.88
C THR A 106 11.70 11.74 -5.47
N GLN A 107 10.86 12.22 -6.38
CA GLN A 107 9.96 13.34 -6.09
C GLN A 107 8.94 12.97 -4.99
N LEU A 108 8.46 11.72 -4.97
CA LEU A 108 7.59 11.24 -3.91
C LEU A 108 8.31 11.34 -2.57
N PHE A 109 9.54 10.83 -2.48
CA PHE A 109 10.29 10.84 -1.22
C PHE A 109 10.64 12.25 -0.75
N GLN A 110 10.94 13.18 -1.66
CA GLN A 110 11.13 14.60 -1.34
C GLN A 110 9.88 15.23 -0.72
N ILE A 111 8.72 14.99 -1.33
CA ILE A 111 7.43 15.47 -0.83
C ILE A 111 7.15 14.88 0.55
N VAL A 112 7.27 13.56 0.68
CA VAL A 112 6.99 12.82 1.90
C VAL A 112 7.91 13.26 3.04
N ALA A 113 9.20 13.50 2.79
CA ALA A 113 10.11 13.98 3.82
C ALA A 113 9.71 15.35 4.37
N CYS A 114 9.27 16.26 3.50
CA CYS A 114 8.75 17.56 3.92
C CYS A 114 7.49 17.40 4.78
N GLU A 115 6.56 16.55 4.34
CA GLU A 115 5.33 16.24 5.08
C GLU A 115 5.63 15.54 6.41
N ALA A 116 6.64 14.68 6.48
CA ALA A 116 7.01 13.97 7.70
C ALA A 116 7.48 14.94 8.78
N THR A 117 8.29 15.93 8.42
CA THR A 117 8.71 16.99 9.34
C THR A 117 7.51 17.83 9.84
N ARG A 118 6.47 17.99 9.01
CA ARG A 118 5.23 18.65 9.43
C ARG A 118 4.43 17.78 10.41
N CYS A 119 4.26 16.50 10.10
CA CYS A 119 3.56 15.54 10.96
C CYS A 119 4.22 15.43 12.34
N GLU A 120 5.55 15.40 12.39
CA GLU A 120 6.30 15.31 13.65
C GLU A 120 6.05 16.51 14.58
N LYS A 121 5.94 17.73 14.02
CA LYS A 121 5.57 18.93 14.79
C LYS A 121 4.16 18.85 15.39
N GLU A 122 3.27 18.10 14.74
CA GLU A 122 1.91 17.82 15.23
C GLU A 122 1.84 16.59 16.16
N SER A 123 2.99 15.98 16.50
CA SER A 123 3.06 14.70 17.24
C SER A 123 2.33 13.54 16.55
N ARG A 124 2.43 13.50 15.22
CA ARG A 124 1.84 12.48 14.35
C ARG A 124 2.94 11.74 13.60
N ILE A 125 2.68 10.51 13.17
CA ILE A 125 3.61 9.76 12.32
C ILE A 125 3.11 9.79 10.87
N LEU A 126 4.04 9.89 9.91
CA LEU A 126 3.72 9.79 8.49
C LEU A 126 3.96 8.36 8.01
N ARG A 127 2.94 7.82 7.34
CA ARG A 127 2.99 6.53 6.65
C ARG A 127 2.68 6.75 5.17
N VAL A 128 3.42 6.09 4.30
CA VAL A 128 3.19 6.08 2.86
C VAL A 128 2.78 4.69 2.44
N ILE A 129 1.70 4.58 1.67
CA ILE A 129 1.30 3.34 1.00
C ILE A 129 1.43 3.58 -0.49
N LEU A 130 2.42 2.95 -1.11
CA LEU A 130 2.64 2.99 -2.55
C LEU A 130 1.97 1.78 -3.21
N ILE A 131 0.96 2.01 -4.05
CA ILE A 131 0.40 1.00 -4.93
C ILE A 131 1.18 1.05 -6.24
N TYR A 132 2.11 0.11 -6.45
CA TYR A 132 2.96 0.06 -7.63
C TYR A 132 2.46 -1.01 -8.60
N CYS A 133 2.31 -0.70 -9.90
CA CYS A 133 1.70 -1.64 -10.85
C CYS A 133 2.53 -1.93 -12.11
N ARG A 134 3.70 -1.28 -12.29
CA ARG A 134 4.58 -1.54 -13.44
C ARG A 134 5.43 -2.81 -13.24
N SER A 135 5.02 -3.92 -13.85
CA SER A 135 5.75 -5.21 -13.72
C SER A 135 7.07 -5.30 -14.51
N ARG A 136 7.39 -4.29 -15.33
CA ARG A 136 8.56 -4.29 -16.23
C ARG A 136 9.55 -3.15 -15.98
N VAL A 137 9.18 -2.21 -15.13
CA VAL A 137 9.97 -1.01 -14.85
C VAL A 137 10.38 -1.08 -13.39
N ARG A 138 11.67 -0.87 -13.13
CA ARG A 138 12.15 -0.78 -11.75
C ARG A 138 11.92 0.64 -11.26
N PRO A 139 11.40 0.83 -10.04
CA PRO A 139 11.37 2.14 -9.45
C PRO A 139 12.80 2.58 -9.13
N GLU A 140 13.16 3.79 -9.53
CA GLU A 140 14.46 4.39 -9.24
C GLU A 140 14.28 5.52 -8.24
N HIS A 141 15.27 5.74 -7.37
CA HIS A 141 15.31 6.93 -6.53
C HIS A 141 16.73 7.41 -6.27
N HIS A 142 16.87 8.73 -6.21
CA HIS A 142 18.07 9.44 -5.78
C HIS A 142 17.81 10.07 -4.41
N TRP A 143 17.53 9.22 -3.43
CA TRP A 143 17.22 9.63 -2.07
C TRP A 143 18.30 9.12 -1.12
N PRO A 144 18.84 9.94 -0.21
CA PRO A 144 19.85 9.48 0.73
C PRO A 144 19.26 8.40 1.64
N VAL A 145 20.05 7.35 1.87
CA VAL A 145 19.77 6.36 2.93
C VAL A 145 19.82 7.10 4.28
N ASP A 146 18.91 6.76 5.21
CA ASP A 146 18.95 7.17 6.63
C ASP A 146 18.32 8.51 7.13
N PRO A 147 17.33 9.16 6.47
CA PRO A 147 16.58 10.19 7.19
C PRO A 147 15.51 9.58 8.12
N ASN A 148 15.08 8.32 7.90
CA ASN A 148 14.13 7.57 8.75
C ASN A 148 12.93 8.41 9.25
N LEU A 149 12.34 9.20 8.35
CA LEU A 149 11.32 10.20 8.71
C LEU A 149 9.90 9.64 8.67
N PHE A 150 9.65 8.63 7.84
CA PHE A 150 8.33 8.06 7.57
C PHE A 150 8.43 6.56 7.39
N THR A 151 7.29 5.85 7.39
CA THR A 151 7.24 4.42 7.06
C THR A 151 6.72 4.23 5.65
N LEU A 152 7.41 3.46 4.82
CA LEU A 152 6.94 3.08 3.49
C LEU A 152 6.37 1.65 3.53
N ASP A 153 5.15 1.51 3.04
CA ASP A 153 4.56 0.25 2.63
C ASP A 153 4.35 0.25 1.13
N VAL A 154 4.55 -0.91 0.51
CA VAL A 154 4.35 -1.10 -0.92
C VAL A 154 3.39 -2.25 -1.15
N VAL A 155 2.38 -2.01 -1.97
CA VAL A 155 1.57 -3.06 -2.59
C VAL A 155 1.98 -3.14 -4.05
N PHE A 156 2.71 -4.19 -4.41
CA PHE A 156 3.11 -4.46 -5.78
C PHE A 156 2.05 -5.28 -6.49
N LEU A 157 1.28 -4.63 -7.36
CA LEU A 157 0.35 -5.27 -8.26
C LEU A 157 1.13 -5.82 -9.46
N CYS A 158 1.39 -7.12 -9.47
CA CYS A 158 2.18 -7.77 -10.50
C CYS A 158 1.31 -8.49 -11.54
N GLU A 159 1.77 -8.49 -12.78
CA GLU A 159 1.27 -9.39 -13.82
C GLU A 159 1.74 -10.82 -13.53
N GLU A 160 0.87 -11.79 -13.83
CA GLU A 160 1.25 -13.20 -13.84
C GLU A 160 2.44 -13.38 -14.80
N SER A 161 3.47 -14.09 -14.34
CA SER A 161 4.80 -14.04 -14.94
C SER A 161 4.78 -14.48 -16.41
N SER A 162 5.12 -13.55 -17.31
CA SER A 162 5.74 -13.94 -18.57
C SER A 162 7.12 -14.53 -18.24
N VAL A 163 7.61 -15.47 -19.06
CA VAL A 163 8.84 -16.30 -18.92
C VAL A 163 10.12 -15.59 -18.43
N GLU A 164 10.15 -14.26 -18.39
CA GLU A 164 11.26 -13.47 -17.89
C GLU A 164 11.07 -13.09 -16.41
N ASN A 165 12.10 -13.31 -15.58
CA ASN A 165 12.16 -12.95 -14.14
C ASN A 165 12.10 -11.42 -13.86
N ARG A 166 11.44 -10.63 -14.71
CA ARG A 166 11.37 -9.17 -14.64
C ARG A 166 10.59 -8.69 -13.43
N GLY A 167 9.46 -9.32 -13.12
CA GLY A 167 8.65 -8.97 -11.93
C GLY A 167 9.42 -9.17 -10.62
N GLN A 168 10.25 -10.23 -10.52
CA GLN A 168 11.07 -10.47 -9.33
C GLN A 168 12.10 -9.36 -9.11
N ASN A 169 12.71 -8.85 -10.19
CA ASN A 169 13.66 -7.76 -10.08
C ASN A 169 12.99 -6.47 -9.58
N VAL A 170 11.77 -6.17 -10.05
CA VAL A 170 10.98 -5.03 -9.57
C VAL A 170 10.67 -5.20 -8.08
N TYR A 171 10.20 -6.39 -7.67
CA TYR A 171 9.95 -6.70 -6.27
C TYR A 171 11.19 -6.50 -5.40
N ASN A 172 12.35 -7.03 -5.81
CA ASN A 172 13.59 -6.88 -5.06
C ASN A 172 13.98 -5.40 -4.89
N THR A 173 13.86 -4.58 -5.93
CA THR A 173 14.12 -3.14 -5.85
C THR A 173 13.17 -2.42 -4.89
N LEU A 174 11.89 -2.85 -4.84
CA LEU A 174 10.92 -2.32 -3.88
C LEU A 174 11.27 -2.70 -2.43
N VAL A 175 11.73 -3.93 -2.21
CA VAL A 175 12.21 -4.40 -0.90
C VAL A 175 13.43 -3.58 -0.44
N GLU A 176 14.40 -3.36 -1.32
CA GLU A 176 15.57 -2.52 -1.04
C GLU A 176 15.13 -1.09 -0.67
N ALA A 177 14.27 -0.47 -1.48
CA ALA A 177 13.77 0.89 -1.22
C ALA A 177 13.03 0.99 0.12
N VAL A 178 12.20 0.01 0.48
CA VAL A 178 11.49 0.00 1.77
C VAL A 178 12.47 -0.14 2.93
N ALA A 179 13.47 -1.02 2.82
CA ALA A 179 14.48 -1.22 3.86
C ALA A 179 15.33 0.04 4.09
N ASP A 180 15.67 0.77 3.02
CA ASP A 180 16.57 1.92 3.10
C ASP A 180 15.95 3.18 3.72
N ILE A 181 14.62 3.34 3.65
CA ILE A 181 13.96 4.62 3.98
C ILE A 181 12.95 4.55 5.14
N SER A 182 12.51 3.34 5.54
CA SER A 182 11.40 3.20 6.48
C SER A 182 11.84 3.32 7.94
N LYS A 183 11.20 4.26 8.66
CA LYS A 183 11.40 4.49 10.11
C LYS A 183 11.00 3.31 11.01
N TYR A 184 9.90 2.66 10.65
CA TYR A 184 9.36 1.46 11.32
C TYR A 184 9.33 0.32 10.30
N ALA A 185 9.06 -0.92 10.73
CA ALA A 185 8.96 -2.07 9.84
C ALA A 185 8.00 -1.78 8.68
N GLY A 186 8.54 -1.59 7.47
CA GLY A 186 7.79 -1.36 6.23
C GLY A 186 7.51 -2.69 5.53
N TYR A 187 6.35 -2.81 4.89
CA TYR A 187 5.92 -4.05 4.22
C TYR A 187 6.00 -3.91 2.71
N VAL A 188 6.39 -4.99 2.03
CA VAL A 188 6.26 -5.14 0.58
C VAL A 188 5.39 -6.35 0.30
N ILE A 189 4.18 -6.09 -0.20
CA ILE A 189 3.18 -7.11 -0.45
C ILE A 189 3.02 -7.28 -1.95
N GLN A 190 3.20 -8.50 -2.44
CA GLN A 190 2.98 -8.83 -3.83
C GLN A 190 1.55 -9.36 -4.03
N CYS A 191 0.84 -8.85 -5.04
CA CYS A 191 -0.50 -9.29 -5.38
C CYS A 191 -0.64 -9.37 -6.90
N PHE A 192 -1.27 -10.42 -7.42
CA PHE A 192 -1.58 -10.48 -8.85
C PHE A 192 -2.76 -9.56 -9.20
N HIS A 193 -2.73 -8.97 -10.41
CA HIS A 193 -3.87 -8.21 -10.94
C HIS A 193 -5.15 -9.04 -10.97
N GLY A 194 -6.31 -8.37 -10.89
CA GLY A 194 -7.61 -9.02 -11.00
C GLY A 194 -8.04 -9.82 -9.78
N LEU A 195 -7.24 -9.92 -8.71
CA LEU A 195 -7.59 -10.64 -7.49
C LEU A 195 -8.02 -9.68 -6.36
N VAL A 196 -9.22 -9.10 -6.46
CA VAL A 196 -9.77 -8.16 -5.45
C VAL A 196 -9.71 -8.74 -4.03
N PHE A 197 -10.07 -10.02 -3.86
CA PHE A 197 -10.02 -10.65 -2.54
C PHE A 197 -8.60 -10.77 -1.98
N ALA A 198 -7.62 -11.04 -2.84
CA ALA A 198 -6.22 -11.03 -2.41
C ALA A 198 -5.83 -9.60 -1.99
N LEU A 199 -6.11 -8.60 -2.83
CA LEU A 199 -5.82 -7.20 -2.52
C LEU A 199 -6.48 -6.74 -1.21
N LEU A 200 -7.75 -7.08 -0.97
CA LEU A 200 -8.45 -6.76 0.28
C LEU A 200 -7.82 -7.42 1.50
N SER A 201 -7.47 -8.71 1.41
CA SER A 201 -6.76 -9.41 2.50
C SER A 201 -5.43 -8.75 2.82
N HIS A 202 -4.68 -8.33 1.80
CA HIS A 202 -3.43 -7.58 1.97
C HIS A 202 -3.66 -6.20 2.61
N MET A 203 -4.73 -5.49 2.23
CA MET A 203 -5.11 -4.26 2.90
C MET A 203 -5.45 -4.48 4.38
N CYS A 204 -6.03 -5.62 4.75
CA CYS A 204 -6.26 -5.98 6.17
C CYS A 204 -4.95 -6.10 6.95
N VAL A 205 -3.90 -6.69 6.37
CA VAL A 205 -2.57 -6.77 7.00
C VAL A 205 -2.01 -5.37 7.23
N LEU A 206 -2.19 -4.48 6.25
CA LEU A 206 -1.78 -3.08 6.34
C LEU A 206 -2.59 -2.27 7.36
N LEU A 207 -3.73 -2.74 7.90
CA LEU A 207 -4.46 -1.99 8.92
C LEU A 207 -3.64 -1.78 10.21
N SER A 208 -2.71 -2.69 10.46
CA SER A 208 -1.81 -2.65 11.60
C SER A 208 -1.03 -1.33 11.67
N HIS A 209 -0.96 -0.75 12.88
CA HIS A 209 -0.27 0.51 13.11
C HIS A 209 1.25 0.30 13.02
N PRO A 210 2.04 1.17 12.37
CA PRO A 210 3.49 1.00 12.22
C PRO A 210 4.25 0.79 13.54
N GLN A 211 3.83 1.46 14.62
CA GLN A 211 4.43 1.30 15.96
C GLN A 211 4.01 0.01 16.70
N GLN A 212 3.02 -0.74 16.19
CA GLN A 212 2.47 -1.93 16.85
C GLN A 212 2.79 -3.23 16.12
N ARG A 213 2.98 -3.16 14.80
CA ARG A 213 3.17 -4.33 13.96
C ARG A 213 4.61 -4.86 14.06
N THR A 214 4.75 -6.17 13.91
CA THR A 214 6.07 -6.81 13.83
C THR A 214 6.63 -6.75 12.40
N ALA A 215 7.82 -7.29 12.17
CA ALA A 215 8.38 -7.48 10.84
C ALA A 215 7.48 -8.39 9.97
N GLN A 216 7.47 -8.20 8.65
CA GLN A 216 6.53 -8.89 7.78
C GLN A 216 6.70 -10.41 7.79
N ASP A 217 7.93 -10.89 7.92
CA ASP A 217 8.31 -12.30 8.00
C ASP A 217 7.89 -12.98 9.32
N GLU A 218 7.56 -12.20 10.34
CA GLU A 218 7.10 -12.69 11.64
C GLU A 218 5.56 -12.75 11.76
N ILE A 219 4.81 -12.31 10.74
CA ILE A 219 3.35 -12.34 10.78
C ILE A 219 2.86 -13.78 10.64
N ASP A 220 2.29 -14.31 11.72
CA ASP A 220 1.56 -15.58 11.69
C ASP A 220 0.07 -15.32 11.42
N ILE A 221 -0.32 -15.31 10.14
CA ILE A 221 -1.73 -15.23 9.77
C ILE A 221 -2.35 -16.64 9.84
N PRO A 222 -3.41 -16.85 10.65
CA PRO A 222 -4.05 -18.14 10.75
C PRO A 222 -4.50 -18.64 9.37
N LYS A 223 -4.03 -19.83 8.98
CA LYS A 223 -4.43 -20.46 7.72
C LYS A 223 -5.94 -20.71 7.71
N SER A 224 -6.56 -20.48 6.56
CA SER A 224 -8.00 -20.65 6.36
C SER A 224 -8.47 -22.03 6.85
N LEU A 225 -9.48 -22.04 7.74
CA LEU A 225 -10.10 -23.24 8.29
C LEU A 225 -11.03 -23.93 7.28
N MET A 226 -10.66 -23.99 6.00
CA MET A 226 -11.48 -24.68 5.00
C MET A 226 -11.58 -26.17 5.37
N MET A 227 -12.79 -26.57 5.78
CA MET A 227 -13.15 -27.97 5.99
C MET A 227 -12.77 -28.76 4.73
N LYS A 228 -12.04 -29.86 4.92
CA LYS A 228 -11.86 -30.92 3.93
C LYS A 228 -13.23 -31.31 3.36
N SER A 229 -13.58 -30.78 2.19
CA SER A 229 -14.70 -31.30 1.42
C SER A 229 -14.29 -32.66 0.87
N ARG A 230 -15.00 -33.71 1.28
CA ARG A 230 -14.82 -35.05 0.73
C ARG A 230 -15.21 -35.04 -0.75
N LYS A 231 -14.22 -35.25 -1.61
CA LYS A 231 -14.27 -35.49 -3.07
C LYS A 231 -14.52 -34.27 -3.95
N GLY A 232 -13.48 -33.89 -4.71
CA GLY A 232 -13.61 -33.07 -5.92
C GLY A 232 -12.39 -32.17 -6.13
N LYS A 233 -11.54 -32.59 -7.08
CA LYS A 233 -10.36 -31.89 -7.65
C LYS A 233 -9.89 -30.61 -6.95
N GLU A 234 -8.77 -30.76 -6.27
CA GLU A 234 -7.92 -29.71 -5.74
C GLU A 234 -7.48 -28.81 -6.90
N VAL A 235 -8.03 -27.60 -6.98
CA VAL A 235 -7.33 -26.46 -7.59
C VAL A 235 -6.65 -25.78 -6.42
N ALA A 236 -5.41 -26.16 -6.17
CA ALA A 236 -4.56 -25.44 -5.24
C ALA A 236 -4.37 -24.04 -5.82
N PHE A 237 -5.05 -23.05 -5.24
CA PHE A 237 -4.51 -21.70 -5.25
C PHE A 237 -3.37 -21.71 -4.23
N ASP A 238 -2.19 -22.15 -4.68
CA ASP A 238 -0.93 -21.81 -4.04
C ASP A 238 -0.69 -20.30 -4.27
N CYS A 239 -1.53 -19.46 -3.67
CA CYS A 239 -1.14 -18.10 -3.40
C CYS A 239 -0.15 -18.20 -2.23
N CYS A 240 1.14 -18.00 -2.51
CA CYS A 240 2.01 -17.42 -1.49
C CYS A 240 1.33 -16.12 -1.05
N TRP A 241 0.86 -16.13 0.20
CA TRP A 241 0.37 -14.96 0.92
C TRP A 241 1.56 -14.25 1.57
#